data_AF-V6Z3B2-F1
#
_entry.id   AF-V6Z3B2-F1
#
_cell.length_a   1.000
_cell.length_b   1.000
_cell.length_c   1.000
_cell.angle_alpha   90.00
_cell.angle_beta   90.00
_cell.angle_gamma   90.00
#
_symmetry.space_group_name_H-M   'P 1'
#
loop_
_entity.id
_entity.type
_entity.pdbx_description
1 polymer ?
#
loop_
_entity_poly.entity_id
_entity_poly.type
_entity_poly.pdbx_seq_one_letter_code
_entity_poly.pdbx_strand_id
1 'polypeptide(L)'
;MAARYRTVLKKFYITESQNQALDYLISYTGLRNFSSYARKMLFKKTPVVLTFDETAFETLMFSLRLIKNNLNQLSRIAEPSQDSQTMRAMGYSVQMIGKYEKVLFNRHKQKKERLLSKVD
;
A
#
# COMPACT_ATOMS: atom_id res chain seq x y z
N MET A 1 -9.15 -30.78 39.69
CA MET A 1 -9.34 -29.65 38.74
C MET A 1 -7.97 -29.17 38.30
N ALA A 2 -7.67 -29.19 37.00
CA ALA A 2 -6.43 -28.58 36.51
C ALA A 2 -6.51 -27.07 36.72
N ALA A 3 -5.52 -26.49 37.41
CA ALA A 3 -5.44 -25.04 37.60
C ALA A 3 -5.32 -24.36 36.23
N ARG A 4 -6.14 -23.33 35.97
CA ARG A 4 -6.04 -22.56 34.73
C ARG A 4 -4.75 -21.76 34.77
N TYR A 5 -3.91 -21.90 33.74
CA TYR A 5 -2.71 -21.08 33.57
C TYR A 5 -3.04 -19.57 33.47
N ARG A 6 -4.18 -19.21 32.86
CA ARG A 6 -4.66 -17.83 32.74
C ARG A 6 -5.82 -17.59 33.69
N THR A 7 -5.58 -16.81 34.74
CA THR A 7 -6.53 -16.57 35.84
C THR A 7 -7.21 -15.20 35.78
N VAL A 8 -6.64 -14.23 35.06
CA VAL A 8 -7.18 -12.87 34.93
C VAL A 8 -8.09 -12.75 33.71
N LEU A 9 -9.34 -12.30 33.91
CA LEU A 9 -10.32 -12.04 32.86
C LEU A 9 -10.40 -10.54 32.55
N LYS A 10 -10.36 -10.17 31.26
CA LYS A 10 -10.61 -8.81 30.76
C LYS A 10 -11.85 -8.84 29.87
N LYS A 11 -12.82 -7.96 30.14
CA LYS A 11 -14.08 -7.82 29.39
C LYS A 11 -14.19 -6.41 28.81
N PHE A 12 -14.77 -6.29 27.62
CA PHE A 12 -15.14 -5.01 27.00
C PHE A 12 -16.36 -5.22 26.12
N TYR A 13 -17.06 -4.13 25.80
CA TYR A 13 -18.25 -4.15 24.97
C TYR A 13 -17.89 -3.82 23.51
N ILE A 14 -18.59 -4.45 22.58
CA ILE A 14 -18.48 -4.20 21.13
C ILE A 14 -19.87 -4.10 20.51
N THR A 15 -19.95 -3.43 19.36
CA THR A 15 -21.16 -3.41 18.53
C THR A 15 -21.27 -4.68 17.68
N GLU A 16 -22.44 -4.91 17.11
CA GLU A 16 -22.67 -6.04 16.18
C GLU A 16 -21.74 -5.97 14.95
N SER A 17 -21.60 -4.78 14.37
CA SER A 17 -20.69 -4.55 13.23
C SER A 17 -19.22 -4.83 13.59
N GLN A 18 -18.80 -4.50 14.81
CA GLN A 18 -17.47 -4.82 15.32
C GLN A 18 -17.30 -6.32 15.53
N ASN A 19 -18.35 -7.02 15.98
CA ASN A 19 -18.32 -8.48 16.14
C ASN A 19 -18.17 -9.20 14.79
N GLN A 20 -18.91 -8.76 13.76
CA GLN A 20 -18.77 -9.30 12.40
C GLN A 20 -17.36 -9.07 11.82
N ALA A 21 -16.81 -7.87 12.02
CA ALA A 21 -15.44 -7.57 11.61
C ALA A 21 -14.42 -8.44 12.35
N LEU A 22 -14.64 -8.68 13.65
CA LEU A 22 -13.80 -9.54 14.47
C LEU A 22 -13.82 -10.99 13.95
N ASP A 23 -14.99 -11.54 13.64
CA ASP A 23 -15.12 -12.90 13.09
C ASP A 23 -14.37 -13.06 11.77
N TYR A 24 -14.49 -12.07 10.88
CA TYR A 24 -13.68 -12.02 9.65
C TYR A 24 -12.18 -12.03 9.95
N LEU A 25 -11.70 -11.18 10.86
CA LEU A 25 -10.27 -11.08 11.20
C LEU A 25 -9.74 -12.36 11.88
N ILE A 26 -10.55 -13.01 12.71
CA ILE A 26 -10.21 -14.31 13.32
C ILE A 26 -10.04 -15.36 12.22
N SER A 27 -10.97 -15.43 11.27
CA SER A 27 -10.90 -16.37 10.14
C SER A 27 -9.68 -16.10 9.25
N TYR A 28 -9.42 -14.83 8.94
CA TYR A 28 -8.31 -14.38 8.10
C TYR A 28 -6.94 -14.73 8.69
N THR A 29 -6.79 -14.58 10.01
CA THR A 29 -5.53 -14.86 10.71
C THR A 29 -5.33 -16.34 11.07
N GLY A 30 -6.29 -17.21 10.74
CA GLY A 30 -6.24 -18.63 11.06
C GLY A 30 -6.27 -18.95 12.56
N LEU A 31 -6.71 -18.00 13.40
CA LEU A 31 -6.76 -18.19 14.84
C LEU A 31 -8.07 -18.84 15.26
N ARG A 32 -8.00 -19.77 16.21
CA ARG A 32 -9.14 -20.65 16.56
C ARG A 32 -10.32 -19.92 17.22
N ASN A 33 -10.07 -18.84 17.96
CA ASN A 33 -11.10 -18.11 18.68
C ASN A 33 -10.65 -16.69 19.04
N PHE A 34 -11.63 -15.88 19.44
CA PHE A 34 -11.42 -14.51 19.90
C PHE A 34 -10.33 -14.38 20.96
N SER A 35 -10.33 -15.24 21.98
CA SER A 35 -9.35 -15.09 23.05
C SER A 35 -7.91 -15.31 22.56
N SER A 36 -7.69 -16.21 21.61
CA SER A 36 -6.39 -16.40 20.96
C SER A 36 -6.02 -15.22 20.06
N TYR A 37 -6.98 -14.70 19.29
CA TYR A 37 -6.82 -13.51 18.47
C TYR A 37 -6.45 -12.28 19.30
N ALA A 38 -7.27 -11.94 20.29
CA ALA A 38 -7.04 -10.80 21.17
C ALA A 38 -5.69 -10.89 21.88
N ARG A 39 -5.31 -12.07 22.39
CA ARG A 39 -4.00 -12.24 23.04
C ARG A 39 -2.84 -12.07 22.06
N LYS A 40 -2.92 -12.64 20.84
CA LYS A 40 -1.86 -12.46 19.84
C LYS A 40 -1.73 -10.97 19.52
N MET A 41 -2.83 -10.27 19.27
CA MET A 41 -2.80 -8.85 18.88
C MET A 41 -2.41 -7.90 20.03
N LEU A 42 -2.91 -8.10 21.25
CA LEU A 42 -2.60 -7.25 22.41
C LEU A 42 -1.18 -7.41 22.93
N PHE A 43 -0.57 -8.59 22.75
CA PHE A 43 0.75 -8.92 23.29
C PHE A 43 1.78 -9.28 22.21
N LYS A 44 1.60 -8.83 20.96
CA LYS A 44 2.70 -8.89 19.98
C LYS A 44 3.89 -8.09 20.56
N LYS A 45 5.10 -8.67 20.53
CA LYS A 45 6.34 -8.01 21.00
C LYS A 45 6.61 -6.70 20.27
N THR A 46 6.10 -6.57 19.05
CA THR A 46 6.10 -5.37 18.23
C THR A 46 4.66 -4.95 18.00
N PRO A 47 4.21 -3.77 18.49
CA PRO A 47 2.89 -3.25 18.14
C PRO A 47 2.84 -3.06 16.62
N VAL A 48 1.92 -3.76 15.97
CA VAL A 48 1.77 -3.69 14.52
C VAL A 48 0.87 -2.50 14.23
N VAL A 49 1.49 -1.34 14.17
CA VAL A 49 1.02 -0.25 13.34
C VAL A 49 2.16 0.05 12.39
N LEU A 50 2.24 -0.68 11.28
CA LEU A 50 3.10 -0.29 10.17
C LEU A 50 2.41 0.87 9.45
N THR A 51 2.66 2.09 9.90
CA THR A 51 2.35 3.29 9.12
C THR A 51 3.44 3.49 8.09
N PHE A 52 3.07 3.40 6.81
CA PHE A 52 3.96 3.76 5.71
C PHE A 52 3.84 5.27 5.49
N ASP A 53 4.95 5.98 5.65
CA ASP A 53 5.06 7.33 5.10
C ASP A 53 5.29 7.22 3.59
N GLU A 54 4.28 7.63 2.82
CA GLU A 54 4.29 7.58 1.35
C GLU A 54 4.56 8.95 0.72
N THR A 55 4.77 10.01 1.51
CA THR A 55 4.89 11.39 1.00
C THR A 55 5.99 11.52 -0.05
N ALA A 56 7.17 10.91 0.16
CA ALA A 56 8.26 10.96 -0.79
C ALA A 56 7.94 10.21 -2.10
N PHE A 57 7.22 9.09 -2.01
CA PHE A 57 6.82 8.32 -3.18
C PHE A 57 5.75 9.05 -4.00
N GLU A 58 4.73 9.59 -3.34
CA GLU A 58 3.69 10.38 -3.99
C GLU A 58 4.27 11.64 -4.65
N THR A 59 5.21 12.31 -3.98
CA THR A 59 5.94 13.46 -4.55
C THR A 59 6.68 13.08 -5.83
N LEU A 60 7.41 11.96 -5.82
CA LEU A 60 8.11 11.46 -7.00
C LEU A 60 7.14 11.15 -8.16
N MET A 61 6.03 10.45 -7.87
CA MET A 61 5.03 10.11 -8.87
C MET A 61 4.38 11.36 -9.48
N PHE A 62 4.10 12.36 -8.64
CA PHE A 62 3.61 13.66 -9.09
C PHE A 62 4.62 14.36 -10.02
N SER A 63 5.90 14.42 -9.63
CA SER A 63 6.96 15.00 -10.48
C SER A 63 7.09 14.29 -11.83
N LEU A 64 7.01 12.95 -11.87
CA LEU A 64 7.02 12.20 -13.12
C LEU A 64 5.85 12.55 -14.05
N ARG A 65 4.64 12.69 -13.48
CA ARG A 65 3.45 13.10 -14.23
C ARG A 65 3.55 14.52 -14.77
N LEU A 66 4.15 15.44 -14.00
CA LEU A 66 4.43 16.80 -14.47
C LEU A 66 5.38 16.80 -15.67
N ILE A 67 6.49 16.05 -15.60
CA ILE A 67 7.43 15.95 -16.73
C ILE A 67 6.73 15.39 -17.97
N LYS A 68 5.95 14.32 -17.81
CA LYS A 68 5.15 13.73 -18.90
C LYS A 68 4.20 14.75 -19.52
N ASN A 69 3.50 15.53 -18.69
CA ASN A 69 2.58 16.56 -19.16
C ASN A 69 3.30 17.68 -19.91
N ASN A 70 4.44 18.15 -19.40
CA ASN A 70 5.26 19.17 -20.06
C ASN A 70 5.75 18.68 -21.43
N LEU A 71 6.21 17.43 -21.54
CA LEU A 71 6.62 16.84 -22.82
C LEU A 71 5.46 16.75 -23.82
N ASN A 72 4.25 16.40 -23.38
CA ASN A 72 3.07 16.39 -24.23
C ASN A 72 2.72 17.81 -24.74
N GLN A 73 2.85 18.83 -23.90
CA GLN A 73 2.62 20.22 -24.29
C GLN A 73 3.66 20.68 -25.31
N LEU A 74 4.95 20.41 -25.06
CA LEU A 74 6.02 20.72 -25.99
C LEU A 74 5.81 20.02 -27.34
N SER A 75 5.33 18.77 -27.33
CA SER A 75 5.02 18.04 -28.57
C SER A 75 3.92 18.72 -29.38
N ARG A 76 2.89 19.27 -28.73
CA ARG A 76 1.81 20.02 -29.41
C ARG A 76 2.30 21.36 -29.94
N ILE A 77 3.19 22.03 -29.21
CA ILE A 77 3.81 23.30 -29.65
C ILE A 77 4.75 23.07 -30.83
N ALA A 78 5.45 21.93 -30.87
CA ALA A 78 6.37 21.57 -31.95
C ALA A 78 5.65 21.02 -33.20
N GLU A 79 4.40 20.58 -33.10
CA GLU A 79 3.63 20.00 -34.22
C GLU A 79 3.57 20.92 -35.46
N PRO A 80 3.36 22.24 -35.34
CA PRO A 80 3.38 23.15 -36.49
C PRO A 80 4.78 23.36 -37.10
N SER A 81 5.86 23.08 -36.35
CA SER A 81 7.24 23.27 -36.83
C SER A 81 7.69 22.20 -37.84
N GLN A 82 6.90 21.14 -38.02
CA GLN A 82 7.21 19.96 -38.85
C GLN A 82 8.56 19.28 -38.52
N ASP A 83 9.16 19.56 -37.36
CA ASP A 83 10.36 18.90 -36.91
C ASP A 83 10.04 17.46 -36.45
N SER A 84 10.07 16.56 -37.42
CA SER A 84 9.77 15.14 -37.22
C SER A 84 10.73 14.42 -36.28
N GLN A 85 11.96 14.93 -36.10
CA GLN A 85 12.93 14.32 -35.18
C GLN A 85 12.60 14.69 -33.74
N THR A 86 12.33 15.98 -33.49
CA THR A 86 11.94 16.48 -32.17
C THR A 86 10.61 15.87 -31.71
N MET A 87 9.61 15.78 -32.60
CA MET A 87 8.33 15.11 -32.28
C MET A 87 8.51 13.63 -31.93
N ARG A 88 9.36 12.91 -32.68
CA ARG A 88 9.68 11.51 -32.37
C ARG A 88 10.37 11.38 -31.01
N ALA A 89 11.38 12.20 -30.74
CA ALA A 89 12.10 12.18 -29.47
C ALA A 89 11.18 12.45 -28.26
N MET A 90 10.26 13.41 -28.39
CA MET A 90 9.24 13.69 -27.36
C MET A 90 8.29 12.52 -27.16
N GLY A 91 7.78 11.91 -28.25
CA GLY A 91 6.93 10.73 -28.20
C GLY A 91 7.60 9.55 -27.49
N TYR A 92 8.87 9.26 -27.81
CA TYR A 92 9.65 8.24 -27.12
C TYR A 92 9.83 8.55 -25.63
N SER A 93 10.10 9.81 -25.29
CA SER A 93 10.29 10.25 -23.89
C SER A 93 9.02 10.06 -23.06
N VAL A 94 7.85 10.42 -23.60
CA VAL A 94 6.55 10.21 -22.96
C VAL A 94 6.27 8.73 -22.72
N GLN A 95 6.54 7.88 -23.72
CA GLN A 95 6.39 6.43 -23.59
C GLN A 95 7.32 5.84 -22.52
N MET A 96 8.58 6.29 -22.48
CA MET A 96 9.55 5.85 -21.49
C MET A 96 9.14 6.22 -20.07
N ILE A 97 8.71 7.47 -19.84
CA ILE A 97 8.21 7.91 -18.53
C ILE A 97 6.99 7.08 -18.11
N GLY A 98 6.05 6.83 -19.02
CA GLY A 98 4.89 5.98 -18.73
C GLY A 98 5.26 4.54 -18.33
N LYS A 99 6.28 3.95 -18.96
CA LYS A 99 6.80 2.64 -18.56
C LYS A 99 7.42 2.68 -17.16
N TYR A 100 8.25 3.69 -16.87
CA TYR A 100 8.87 3.84 -15.55
C TYR A 100 7.84 4.06 -14.45
N GLU A 101 6.85 4.93 -14.68
CA GLU A 101 5.73 5.20 -13.77
C GLU A 101 5.04 3.88 -13.35
N LYS A 102 4.69 3.05 -14.34
CA LYS A 102 4.03 1.75 -14.11
C LYS A 102 4.91 0.77 -13.32
N VAL A 103 6.19 0.67 -13.67
CA VAL A 103 7.12 -0.25 -12.98
C VAL A 103 7.36 0.18 -11.54
N LEU A 104 7.58 1.49 -11.30
CA LEU A 104 7.76 2.04 -9.95
C LEU A 104 6.53 1.82 -9.08
N PHE A 105 5.34 2.12 -9.60
CA PHE A 105 4.09 1.90 -8.91
C PHE A 105 3.89 0.43 -8.50
N ASN A 106 4.09 -0.49 -9.44
CA ASN A 106 3.95 -1.93 -9.16
C ASN A 106 4.97 -2.43 -8.12
N ARG A 107 6.23 -1.98 -8.21
CA ARG A 107 7.26 -2.34 -7.22
C ARG A 107 6.94 -1.79 -5.84
N HIS A 108 6.46 -0.55 -5.76
CA HIS A 108 6.05 0.06 -4.49
C HIS A 108 4.91 -0.74 -3.85
N LYS A 109 3.86 -1.05 -4.62
CA LYS A 109 2.74 -1.87 -4.17
C LYS A 109 3.18 -3.25 -3.67
N GLN A 110 3.99 -3.99 -4.46
CA GLN A 110 4.48 -5.31 -4.08
C GLN A 110 5.35 -5.26 -2.81
N LYS A 111 6.20 -4.24 -2.67
CA LYS A 111 7.05 -4.09 -1.48
C LYS A 111 6.21 -3.82 -0.25
N LYS A 112 5.17 -2.98 -0.36
CA LYS A 112 4.20 -2.71 0.72
C LYS A 112 3.46 -3.97 1.13
N GLU A 113 2.91 -4.72 0.17
CA GLU A 113 2.23 -6.00 0.41
C GLU A 113 3.16 -7.02 1.09
N ARG A 114 4.41 -7.15 0.64
CA ARG A 114 5.41 -8.03 1.26
C ARG A 114 5.78 -7.62 2.68
N LEU A 115 5.82 -6.32 2.97
CA LEU A 115 6.13 -5.84 4.32
C LEU A 115 4.97 -6.06 5.26
N LEU A 116 3.73 -5.93 4.79
CA LEU A 116 2.53 -6.27 5.54
C LEU A 116 2.43 -7.78 5.82
N SER A 117 2.77 -8.64 4.87
CA SER A 117 2.70 -10.11 5.05
C SER A 117 3.76 -10.70 5.98
N LYS A 118 4.84 -9.95 6.28
CA LYS A 118 5.87 -10.36 7.26
C LYS A 118 5.46 -10.15 8.71
N VAL A 119 4.28 -9.59 8.93
CA VAL A 119 3.77 -9.24 10.26
C VAL A 119 2.85 -10.32 10.84
N ASP A 120 2.51 -11.33 10.03
CA ASP A 120 1.75 -12.52 10.43
C ASP A 120 2.59 -13.54 11.21
#